data_AF-A0A842KNS3-F1
#
_entry.id   AF-A0A842KNS3-F1
#
_cell.length_a   1.000
_cell.length_b   1.000
_cell.length_c   1.000
_cell.angle_alpha   90.00
_cell.angle_beta   90.00
_cell.angle_gamma   90.00
#
_symmetry.space_group_name_H-M   'P 1'
#
loop_
_entity.id
_entity.type
_entity.pdbx_description
1 polymer ?
#
loop_
_entity_poly.entity_id
_entity_poly.type
_entity_poly.pdbx_seq_one_letter_code
_entity_poly.pdbx_strand_id
1 'polypeptide(L)'
;MKQELLRILRDIFRSAGYCVNESSVHDLIAEKDGQKTIIKFGSNPTMYDFKFFADDMLEGIGLYVSMNNVDPDIKLYGESLGLIIWERDELAIHIGRAVLADIEGTVSELELVKAPSGCRDEISDSYQTSVQP
;
A
#
# COMPACT_ATOMS: atom_id res chain seq x y z
N MET A 1 -5.91 -20.49 2.95
CA MET A 1 -4.91 -19.45 2.69
C MET A 1 -5.52 -18.12 2.25
N LYS A 2 -5.92 -17.88 0.99
CA LYS A 2 -6.47 -16.56 0.57
C LYS A 2 -7.63 -16.08 1.46
N GLN A 3 -8.60 -16.95 1.73
CA GLN A 3 -9.75 -16.62 2.57
C GLN A 3 -9.40 -16.33 4.04
N GLU A 4 -8.35 -16.96 4.58
CA GLU A 4 -7.88 -16.67 5.94
C GLU A 4 -7.21 -15.31 5.99
N LEU A 5 -6.41 -14.99 4.98
CA LEU A 5 -5.79 -13.66 4.88
C LEU A 5 -6.83 -12.55 4.69
N LEU A 6 -7.86 -12.75 3.86
CA LEU A 6 -8.93 -11.76 3.70
C LEU A 6 -9.69 -11.51 5.02
N ARG A 7 -9.83 -12.53 5.88
CA ARG A 7 -10.38 -12.36 7.23
C ARG A 7 -9.46 -11.51 8.10
N ILE A 8 -8.16 -11.81 8.11
CA ILE A 8 -7.17 -11.04 8.87
C ILE A 8 -7.14 -9.57 8.40
N LEU A 9 -7.12 -9.33 7.08
CA LEU A 9 -7.16 -7.97 6.51
C LEU A 9 -8.42 -7.24 6.96
N ARG A 10 -9.59 -7.91 6.93
CA ARG A 10 -10.83 -7.31 7.43
C ARG A 10 -10.72 -6.92 8.89
N ASP A 11 -10.14 -7.76 9.73
CA ASP A 11 -10.00 -7.50 11.17
C ASP A 11 -9.04 -6.33 11.42
N ILE A 12 -7.91 -6.26 10.68
CA ILE A 12 -6.98 -5.12 10.72
C ILE A 12 -7.71 -3.82 10.39
N PHE A 13 -8.37 -3.75 9.23
CA PHE A 13 -9.05 -2.55 8.79
C PHE A 13 -10.21 -2.16 9.73
N ARG A 14 -10.96 -3.13 10.24
CA ARG A 14 -12.03 -2.87 11.23
C ARG A 14 -11.49 -2.38 12.56
N SER A 15 -10.37 -2.92 13.05
CA SER A 15 -9.70 -2.45 14.27
C SER A 15 -9.23 -0.99 14.14
N ALA A 16 -8.96 -0.55 12.91
CA ALA A 16 -8.63 0.84 12.59
C ALA A 16 -9.86 1.73 12.29
N GLY A 17 -11.07 1.20 12.44
CA GLY A 17 -12.33 1.93 12.25
C GLY A 17 -12.84 2.02 10.82
N TYR A 18 -12.35 1.18 9.90
CA TYR A 18 -12.86 1.13 8.52
C TYR A 18 -14.10 0.23 8.40
N CYS A 19 -15.03 0.64 7.53
CA CYS A 19 -16.09 -0.21 7.00
C CYS A 19 -15.55 -1.06 5.85
N VAL A 20 -15.54 -2.39 5.99
CA VAL A 20 -14.93 -3.31 5.01
C VAL A 20 -15.99 -4.20 4.36
N ASN A 21 -16.02 -4.19 3.03
CA ASN A 21 -16.89 -5.01 2.19
C ASN A 21 -16.09 -5.91 1.24
N GLU A 22 -16.65 -7.08 0.90
CA GLU A 22 -16.07 -7.95 -0.13
C GLU A 22 -16.36 -7.40 -1.54
N SER A 23 -15.41 -7.58 -2.45
CA SER A 23 -15.54 -7.21 -3.85
C SER A 23 -15.22 -8.40 -4.75
N SER A 24 -16.07 -8.65 -5.74
CA SER A 24 -15.84 -9.68 -6.76
C SER A 24 -14.70 -9.33 -7.72
N VAL A 25 -14.36 -8.05 -7.86
CA VAL A 25 -13.36 -7.56 -8.82
C VAL A 25 -11.99 -7.39 -8.16
N HIS A 26 -11.97 -6.90 -6.91
CA HIS A 26 -10.73 -6.48 -6.27
C HIS A 26 -10.34 -7.32 -5.06
N ASP A 27 -11.24 -8.09 -4.43
CA ASP A 27 -11.13 -8.79 -3.13
C ASP A 27 -11.81 -8.04 -1.99
N LEU A 28 -11.32 -6.86 -1.58
CA LEU A 28 -11.94 -6.05 -0.51
C LEU A 28 -11.98 -4.56 -0.86
N ILE A 29 -12.96 -3.86 -0.28
CA ILE A 29 -13.06 -2.41 -0.29
C ILE A 29 -13.22 -1.96 1.16
N ALA A 30 -12.30 -1.12 1.63
CA ALA A 30 -12.35 -0.52 2.95
C ALA A 30 -12.62 0.98 2.85
N GLU A 31 -13.56 1.50 3.62
CA GLU A 31 -13.94 2.90 3.59
C GLU A 31 -13.90 3.51 4.99
N LYS A 32 -13.30 4.70 5.12
CA LYS A 32 -13.27 5.50 6.34
C LYS A 32 -13.27 6.97 5.96
N ASP A 33 -14.09 7.77 6.64
CA ASP A 33 -14.18 9.22 6.44
C ASP A 33 -14.40 9.64 4.96
N GLY A 34 -15.15 8.83 4.21
CA GLY A 34 -15.44 9.06 2.78
C GLY A 34 -14.30 8.69 1.83
N GLN A 35 -13.17 8.20 2.33
CA GLN A 35 -12.05 7.72 1.53
C GLN A 35 -12.10 6.20 1.37
N LYS A 36 -12.10 5.75 0.11
CA LYS A 36 -12.09 4.33 -0.25
C LYS A 36 -10.66 3.83 -0.46
N THR A 37 -10.39 2.66 0.09
CA THR A 37 -9.19 1.86 -0.17
C THR A 37 -9.63 0.59 -0.88
N ILE A 38 -9.13 0.39 -2.09
CA ILE A 38 -9.36 -0.80 -2.90
C ILE A 38 -8.21 -1.76 -2.63
N ILE A 39 -8.51 -2.97 -2.17
CA ILE A 39 -7.51 -3.91 -1.69
C ILE A 39 -7.53 -5.14 -2.58
N LYS A 40 -6.38 -5.47 -3.17
CA LYS A 40 -6.17 -6.66 -3.99
C LYS A 40 -5.11 -7.57 -3.39
N PHE A 41 -5.36 -8.87 -3.41
CA PHE A 41 -4.41 -9.88 -2.94
C PHE A 41 -3.84 -10.72 -4.09
N GLY A 42 -2.52 -10.89 -4.11
CA GLY A 42 -1.85 -11.87 -4.97
C GLY A 42 -0.46 -12.25 -4.49
N SER A 43 0.02 -13.42 -4.89
CA SER A 43 1.21 -14.03 -4.28
C SER A 43 2.53 -13.66 -4.95
N ASN A 44 2.56 -13.41 -6.25
CA ASN A 44 3.76 -13.11 -7.02
C ASN A 44 3.36 -12.13 -8.14
N PRO A 45 3.13 -10.85 -7.83
CA PRO A 45 2.71 -9.88 -8.82
C PRO A 45 3.78 -9.67 -9.89
N THR A 46 3.33 -9.47 -11.11
CA THR A 46 4.11 -8.93 -12.22
C THR A 46 3.80 -7.46 -12.43
N MET A 47 4.61 -6.75 -13.23
CA MET A 47 4.30 -5.38 -13.65
C MET A 47 2.92 -5.30 -14.35
N TYR A 48 2.52 -6.34 -15.10
CA TYR A 48 1.20 -6.39 -15.72
C TYR A 48 0.07 -6.42 -14.69
N ASP A 49 0.23 -7.19 -13.61
CA ASP A 49 -0.78 -7.28 -12.55
C ASP A 49 -0.99 -5.93 -11.85
N PHE A 50 0.09 -5.20 -11.58
CA PHE A 50 0.01 -3.86 -10.99
C PHE A 50 -0.59 -2.84 -11.95
N LYS A 51 -0.19 -2.86 -13.22
CA LYS A 51 -0.78 -1.98 -14.23
C LYS A 51 -2.27 -2.24 -14.39
N PHE A 52 -2.66 -3.50 -14.53
CA PHE A 52 -4.06 -3.89 -14.66
C PHE A 52 -4.87 -3.44 -13.45
N PHE A 53 -4.33 -3.63 -12.24
CA PHE A 53 -4.99 -3.19 -11.02
C PHE A 53 -5.14 -1.66 -10.95
N ALA A 54 -4.08 -0.92 -11.25
CA ALA A 54 -4.11 0.55 -11.24
C ALA A 54 -5.06 1.12 -12.31
N ASP A 55 -5.08 0.55 -13.51
CA ASP A 55 -5.94 1.01 -14.62
C ASP A 55 -7.44 0.72 -14.34
N ASP A 56 -7.76 -0.32 -13.57
CA ASP A 56 -9.13 -0.70 -13.18
C ASP A 56 -9.70 0.20 -12.06
N MET A 57 -8.85 0.97 -11.40
CA MET A 57 -9.22 1.87 -10.32
C MET A 57 -9.61 3.27 -10.84
N LEU A 58 -10.89 3.64 -10.68
CA LEU A 58 -11.38 4.98 -11.04
C LEU A 58 -11.10 6.04 -9.96
N GLU A 59 -11.17 5.65 -8.69
CA GLU A 59 -10.99 6.54 -7.53
C GLU A 59 -10.49 5.76 -6.29
N GLY A 60 -9.92 6.47 -5.32
CA GLY A 60 -9.48 5.91 -4.05
C GLY A 60 -7.99 5.53 -3.98
N ILE A 61 -7.62 4.82 -2.92
CA ILE A 61 -6.26 4.34 -2.66
C ILE A 61 -6.17 2.87 -3.07
N GLY A 62 -5.17 2.51 -3.89
CA GLY A 62 -4.92 1.13 -4.26
C GLY A 62 -3.94 0.48 -3.30
N LEU A 63 -4.35 -0.60 -2.63
CA LEU A 63 -3.50 -1.42 -1.78
C LEU A 63 -3.35 -2.81 -2.40
N TYR A 64 -2.13 -3.18 -2.75
CA TYR A 64 -1.81 -4.55 -3.13
C TYR A 64 -1.14 -5.27 -1.96
N VAL A 65 -1.67 -6.43 -1.58
CA VAL A 65 -1.15 -7.26 -0.50
C VAL A 65 -0.54 -8.54 -1.08
N SER A 66 0.72 -8.80 -0.73
CA SER A 66 1.45 -10.02 -1.09
C SER A 66 1.93 -10.75 0.16
N MET A 67 1.79 -12.08 0.16
CA MET A 67 2.36 -12.95 1.21
C MET A 67 3.84 -13.30 0.97
N ASN A 68 4.37 -12.92 -0.19
CA ASN A 68 5.77 -13.09 -0.56
C ASN A 68 6.41 -11.71 -0.75
N ASN A 69 7.74 -11.68 -0.67
CA ASN A 69 8.49 -10.52 -1.11
C ASN A 69 8.34 -10.38 -2.62
N VAL A 70 7.96 -9.19 -3.04
CA VAL A 70 7.87 -8.73 -4.40
C VAL A 70 9.28 -8.35 -4.85
N ASP A 71 9.58 -8.60 -6.12
CA ASP A 71 10.83 -8.14 -6.71
C ASP A 71 10.94 -6.60 -6.58
N PRO A 72 12.09 -6.05 -6.16
CA PRO A 72 12.23 -4.61 -5.90
C PRO A 72 11.88 -3.72 -7.10
N ASP A 73 12.21 -4.13 -8.32
CA ASP A 73 11.90 -3.35 -9.52
C ASP A 73 10.40 -3.40 -9.83
N ILE A 74 9.76 -4.55 -9.56
CA ILE A 74 8.31 -4.71 -9.67
C ILE A 74 7.60 -3.88 -8.59
N LYS A 75 8.09 -3.88 -7.35
CA LYS A 75 7.56 -3.07 -6.23
C LYS A 75 7.63 -1.58 -6.57
N LEU A 76 8.81 -1.10 -6.97
CA LEU A 76 9.02 0.29 -7.36
C LEU A 76 8.11 0.69 -8.53
N TYR A 77 7.91 -0.20 -9.50
CA TYR A 77 6.96 0.03 -10.58
C TYR A 77 5.53 0.22 -10.07
N GLY A 78 5.04 -0.66 -9.19
CA GLY A 78 3.69 -0.53 -8.63
C GLY A 78 3.52 0.74 -7.79
N GLU A 79 4.53 1.10 -7.00
CA GLU A 79 4.55 2.36 -6.24
C GLU A 79 4.53 3.59 -7.17
N SER A 80 5.22 3.53 -8.31
CA SER A 80 5.19 4.60 -9.33
C SER A 80 3.82 4.80 -9.98
N LEU A 81 2.99 3.75 -10.00
CA LEU A 81 1.57 3.83 -10.41
C LEU A 81 0.67 4.43 -9.31
N GLY A 82 1.23 4.72 -8.12
CA GLY A 82 0.49 5.26 -6.99
C GLY A 82 -0.14 4.19 -6.09
N LEU A 83 0.21 2.91 -6.26
CA LEU A 83 -0.23 1.83 -5.39
C LEU A 83 0.59 1.79 -4.10
N ILE A 84 -0.05 1.38 -3.01
CA ILE A 84 0.62 0.95 -1.78
C ILE A 84 0.81 -0.56 -1.89
N ILE A 85 2.00 -1.04 -1.56
CA ILE A 85 2.32 -2.47 -1.61
C ILE A 85 2.68 -2.92 -0.20
N TRP A 86 1.90 -3.85 0.35
CA TRP A 86 2.27 -4.58 1.55
C TRP A 86 2.82 -5.93 1.16
N GLU A 87 4.08 -6.16 1.50
CA GLU A 87 4.68 -7.48 1.43
C GLU A 87 4.46 -8.19 2.77
N ARG A 88 5.12 -9.33 2.95
CA ARG A 88 4.98 -10.14 4.15
C ARG A 88 5.31 -9.36 5.43
N ASP A 89 6.36 -8.55 5.40
CA ASP A 89 6.87 -7.88 6.60
C ASP A 89 5.97 -6.70 6.99
N GLU A 90 5.51 -5.89 6.03
CA GLU A 90 4.52 -4.85 6.29
C GLU A 90 3.20 -5.45 6.81
N LEU A 91 2.74 -6.54 6.20
CA LEU A 91 1.54 -7.25 6.67
C LEU A 91 1.70 -7.73 8.13
N ALA A 92 2.86 -8.29 8.49
CA ALA A 92 3.13 -8.73 9.85
C ALA A 92 3.08 -7.57 10.86
N ILE A 93 3.59 -6.39 10.49
CA ILE A 93 3.53 -5.18 11.32
C ILE A 93 2.07 -4.76 11.54
N HIS A 94 1.27 -4.71 10.48
CA HIS A 94 -0.13 -4.30 10.57
C HIS A 94 -0.99 -5.29 11.36
N ILE A 95 -0.73 -6.60 11.24
CA ILE A 95 -1.33 -7.62 12.11
C ILE A 95 -0.96 -7.35 13.57
N GLY A 96 0.33 -7.17 13.87
CA GLY A 96 0.80 -6.94 15.23
C GLY A 96 0.14 -5.70 15.87
N ARG A 97 0.04 -4.59 15.12
CA ARG A 97 -0.63 -3.37 15.58
C ARG A 97 -2.12 -3.58 15.84
N ALA A 98 -2.82 -4.26 14.92
CA ALA A 98 -4.24 -4.55 15.09
C ALA A 98 -4.51 -5.40 16.34
N VAL A 99 -3.67 -6.41 16.59
CA VAL A 99 -3.77 -7.26 17.78
C VAL A 99 -3.51 -6.47 19.06
N LEU A 100 -2.50 -5.60 19.09
CA LEU A 100 -2.20 -4.77 20.26
C LEU A 100 -3.34 -3.78 20.56
N ALA A 101 -3.88 -3.13 19.52
CA ALA A 101 -5.00 -2.21 19.68
C ALA A 101 -6.26 -2.90 20.22
N ASP A 102 -6.55 -4.11 19.74
CA ASP A 102 -7.65 -4.94 20.25
C ASP A 102 -7.49 -5.27 21.74
N ILE A 103 -6.27 -5.63 22.16
CA ILE A 103 -5.95 -5.90 23.58
C ILE A 103 -6.09 -4.63 24.44
N GLU A 104 -5.67 -3.48 23.92
CA GLU A 104 -5.73 -2.19 24.61
C GLU A 104 -7.14 -1.56 24.60
N GLY A 105 -8.07 -2.09 23.78
CA GLY A 105 -9.38 -1.51 23.56
C GLY A 105 -9.33 -0.17 22.81
N THR A 106 -8.27 0.07 22.05
CA THR A 106 -8.03 1.29 21.27
C THR A 106 -8.26 1.05 19.78
N VAL A 107 -8.38 2.13 19.01
CA VAL A 107 -8.44 2.03 17.54
C VAL A 107 -7.02 1.94 17.01
N SER A 108 -6.72 0.92 16.20
CA SER A 108 -5.40 0.77 15.60
C SER A 108 -5.11 1.94 14.67
N GLU A 109 -3.93 2.54 14.80
CA GLU A 109 -3.45 3.54 13.87
C GLU A 109 -2.99 2.84 12.57
N LEU A 110 -3.84 2.93 11.55
CA LEU A 110 -3.56 2.41 10.21
C LEU A 110 -3.31 3.57 9.25
N GLU A 111 -2.05 3.89 9.04
CA GLU A 111 -1.65 4.86 8.04
C GLU A 111 -1.38 4.15 6.71
N LEU A 112 -2.19 4.47 5.71
CA LEU A 112 -1.93 4.12 4.32
C LEU A 112 -0.96 5.17 3.75
N VAL A 113 0.27 5.16 4.23
CA VAL A 113 1.29 6.13 3.78
C VAL A 113 1.63 5.82 2.33
N LYS A 114 1.34 6.76 1.43
CA LYS A 114 1.94 6.77 0.10
C LYS A 114 3.42 7.04 0.30
N ALA A 115 4.30 6.15 -0.17
CA ALA A 115 5.73 6.47 -0.20
C ALA A 115 5.89 7.84 -0.88
N PRO A 116 6.67 8.78 -0.31
CA PRO A 116 6.90 10.05 -0.96
C PRO A 116 7.59 9.76 -2.29
N SER A 117 6.87 9.95 -3.39
CA SER A 117 7.47 10.02 -4.71
C SER A 117 8.35 11.26 -4.75
N GLY A 118 9.64 11.12 -4.44
CA GLY A 118 10.66 12.14 -4.71
C GLY A 118 11.84 12.19 -3.74
N CYS A 119 12.98 11.67 -4.19
CA CYS A 119 14.22 12.44 -4.18
C CYS A 119 15.11 11.97 -5.33
N ARG A 120 14.94 12.61 -6.48
CA ARG A 120 15.98 12.65 -7.51
C ARG A 120 16.65 14.00 -7.30
N ASP A 121 17.78 14.01 -6.60
CA ASP A 121 18.61 15.20 -6.52
C ASP A 121 19.12 15.48 -7.94
N GLU A 122 18.46 16.42 -8.60
CA GLU A 122 19.00 17.08 -9.77
C GLU A 122 20.18 17.93 -9.31
N ILE A 123 21.39 17.35 -9.32
CA ILE A 123 22.61 18.17 -9.30
C ILE A 123 22.74 18.79 -10.69
N SER A 124 22.03 19.89 -10.88
CA SER A 124 22.34 20.89 -11.91
C SER A 124 23.20 21.96 -11.27
N ASP A 125 24.51 21.74 -11.21
CA ASP A 125 25.47 22.83 -10.99
C ASP A 125 26.26 23.05 -12.28
N SER A 126 25.79 24.04 -13.05
CA SER A 126 26.55 24.63 -14.13
C SER A 126 26.50 26.15 -14.04
N TYR A 127 27.70 26.76 -14.08
CA TYR A 127 28.06 28.17 -14.34
C TYR A 127 27.99 29.13 -13.12
N GLN A 128 28.97 30.00 -12.80
CA GLN A 128 30.11 30.57 -13.54
C GLN A 128 31.07 31.40 -12.61
N THR A 129 32.36 31.41 -12.95
CA THR A 129 33.33 32.55 -13.00
C THR A 129 33.65 33.43 -11.76
N SER A 130 34.95 33.49 -11.37
CA SER A 130 35.82 34.70 -11.28
C SER A 130 37.18 34.36 -10.63
N VAL A 131 38.35 34.48 -11.28
CA VAL A 131 39.26 35.61 -11.59
C VAL A 131 40.65 35.29 -10.99
N GLN A 132 41.69 35.61 -11.76
CA GLN A 132 43.13 35.32 -11.66
C GLN A 132 43.83 35.85 -10.39
N PRO A 133 45.13 35.52 -10.23
CA PRO A 133 46.17 36.49 -9.91
C PRO A 133 46.99 36.92 -11.14
#